data_AF-A0A9X2UB18-F1
#
_entry.id   AF-A0A9X2UB18-F1
#
_cell.length_a   1.000
_cell.length_b   1.000
_cell.length_c   1.000
_cell.angle_alpha   90.00
_cell.angle_beta   90.00
_cell.angle_gamma   90.00
#
_symmetry.space_group_name_H-M   'P 1'
#
loop_
_entity.id
_entity.type
_entity.pdbx_description
1 polymer ?
#
loop_
_entity_poly.entity_id
_entity_poly.type
_entity_poly.pdbx_seq_one_letter_code
_entity_poly.pdbx_strand_id
1 'polypeptide(L)' 'MLNTSFNENEPIVESPEQALDCFFRTAMDAVVVENTLVQRQPVEAPAAGDASE' A
#
# COMPACT_ATOMS: atom_id res chain seq x y z
N MET A 1 4.05 -10.40 16.10
CA MET A 1 3.00 -10.19 15.08
C MET A 1 1.91 -9.36 15.72
N LEU A 2 1.66 -8.16 15.18
CA LEU A 2 0.57 -7.30 15.61
C LEU A 2 -0.62 -7.55 14.69
N ASN A 3 -1.78 -7.88 15.24
CA ASN A 3 -3.01 -8.12 14.50
C ASN A 3 -4.04 -7.10 14.98
N THR A 4 -4.30 -6.11 14.13
CA THR A 4 -5.33 -5.09 14.30
C THR A 4 -6.24 -5.16 13.08
N SER A 5 -7.47 -4.67 13.21
CA SER A 5 -8.37 -4.57 12.06
C SER A 5 -7.71 -3.81 10.91
N PHE A 6 -7.98 -4.25 9.69
CA PHE A 6 -7.55 -3.55 8.49
C PHE A 6 -8.58 -2.47 8.14
N ASN A 7 -8.21 -1.21 8.40
CA ASN A 7 -9.07 -0.03 8.29
C ASN A 7 -8.26 1.28 8.50
N GLU A 8 -8.76 2.43 8.05
CA GLU A 8 -8.23 3.76 8.36
C GLU A 8 -9.34 4.73 8.83
N ASN A 9 -9.64 4.73 10.13
CA ASN A 9 -10.72 5.56 10.74
C ASN A 9 -12.12 5.36 10.13
N GLU A 10 -12.33 4.30 9.36
CA GLU A 10 -13.58 3.91 8.70
C GLU A 10 -14.18 2.64 9.36
N PRO A 11 -15.29 2.05 8.89
CA PRO A 11 -15.64 0.68 9.26
C PRO A 11 -14.59 -0.33 8.75
N ILE A 12 -14.53 -1.51 9.38
CA ILE A 12 -13.65 -2.60 8.93
C ILE A 12 -13.97 -2.95 7.47
N VAL A 13 -12.95 -3.25 6.68
CA VAL A 13 -13.09 -3.69 5.29
C VAL A 13 -13.87 -5.00 5.20
N GLU A 14 -14.87 -5.06 4.31
CA GLU A 14 -15.76 -6.21 4.08
C GLU A 14 -15.71 -6.74 2.64
N SER A 15 -15.04 -6.05 1.71
CA SER A 15 -14.88 -6.49 0.31
C SER A 15 -13.45 -6.33 -0.22
N PRO A 16 -13.05 -7.10 -1.25
CA PRO A 16 -11.79 -6.91 -1.97
C PRO A 16 -11.60 -5.50 -2.53
N GLU A 17 -12.66 -4.85 -3.02
CA GLU A 17 -12.55 -3.47 -3.53
C GLU A 17 -12.25 -2.48 -2.40
N GLN A 18 -12.96 -2.60 -1.27
CA GLN A 18 -12.69 -1.79 -0.08
C GLN A 18 -11.27 -2.00 0.45
N ALA A 19 -10.73 -3.24 0.36
CA ALA A 19 -9.36 -3.54 0.77
C ALA A 19 -8.33 -2.78 -0.06
N LEU A 20 -8.55 -2.71 -1.37
CA LEU A 20 -7.70 -1.97 -2.30
C LEU A 20 -7.81 -0.46 -2.07
N ASP A 21 -9.03 0.06 -1.91
CA ASP A 21 -9.26 1.48 -1.63
C ASP A 21 -8.58 1.92 -0.32
N CYS A 22 -8.72 1.11 0.75
CA CYS A 22 -8.02 1.31 2.03
C CYS A 22 -6.50 1.22 1.86
N PHE A 23 -6.00 0.24 1.09
CA PHE A 23 -4.58 0.12 0.80
C PHE A 23 -4.02 1.37 0.08
N PHE A 24 -4.72 1.91 -0.91
CA PHE A 24 -4.27 3.09 -1.65
C PHE A 24 -4.23 4.37 -0.80
N ARG A 25 -5.12 4.48 0.20
CA ARG A 25 -5.18 5.63 1.11
C ARG A 25 -4.15 5.56 2.25
N THR A 26 -3.81 4.36 2.69
CA THR A 26 -2.84 4.14 3.77
C THR A 26 -1.41 4.10 3.25
N ALA A 27 -0.43 4.28 4.13
CA ALA A 27 1.00 4.14 3.83
C ALA A 27 1.54 2.70 3.96
N MET A 28 0.69 1.66 3.85
CA MET A 28 1.12 0.26 3.99
C MET A 28 1.99 -0.25 2.83
N ASP A 29 2.98 -1.09 3.10
CA ASP A 29 3.88 -1.56 2.04
C ASP A 29 3.24 -2.62 1.12
N ALA A 30 2.34 -3.43 1.67
CA ALA A 30 1.67 -4.52 0.95
C ALA A 30 0.28 -4.84 1.52
N VAL A 31 -0.58 -5.42 0.67
CA VAL A 31 -1.87 -6.02 1.06
C VAL A 31 -2.02 -7.38 0.39
N VAL A 32 -2.56 -8.35 1.13
CA VAL A 32 -2.95 -9.65 0.57
C VAL A 32 -4.46 -9.67 0.49
N VAL A 33 -4.99 -9.92 -0.71
CA VAL A 33 -6.42 -10.05 -0.99
C VAL A 33 -6.66 -11.44 -1.56
N GLU A 34 -7.34 -12.30 -0.81
CA GLU A 34 -7.48 -13.72 -1.11
C GLU A 34 -6.11 -14.39 -1.36
N ASN A 35 -5.85 -14.83 -2.59
CA ASN A 35 -4.61 -15.49 -2.99
C ASN A 35 -3.64 -14.56 -3.75
N THR A 36 -3.88 -13.24 -3.71
CA THR A 36 -3.10 -12.24 -4.46
C THR A 36 -2.37 -11.31 -3.50
N LEU A 37 -1.06 -11.18 -3.69
CA LEU A 37 -0.22 -10.20 -2.99
C LEU A 37 -0.04 -8.96 -3.87
N VAL A 38 -0.40 -7.79 -3.32
CA VAL A 38 -0.15 -6.48 -3.93
C VAL A 38 0.89 -5.77 -3.11
N GLN A 39 1.94 -5.25 -3.76
CA GLN A 39 3.03 -4.53 -3.10
C GLN A 39 3.28 -3.21 -3.81
N ARG A 40 3.59 -2.16 -3.05
CA ARG A 40 4.06 -0.90 -3.63
C ARG A 40 5.45 -1.11 -4.20
N GLN A 41 5.66 -0.70 -5.45
CA GLN A 41 7.00 -0.54 -5.97
C GLN A 41 7.56 0.79 -5.46
N PRO A 42 8.72 0.78 -4.80
CA PRO A 42 9.44 2.02 -4.53
C PRO A 42 9.69 2.71 -5.87
N VAL A 43 9.28 3.98 -5.97
CA VAL A 43 9.78 4.82 -7.06
C VAL A 43 11.25 5.07 -6.72
N GLU A 44 12.17 4.43 -7.46
CA GLU A 44 13.58 4.80 -7.36
C GLU A 44 13.67 6.30 -7.65
N ALA A 45 14.19 7.06 -6.69
CA ALA A 45 14.43 8.48 -6.90
C ALA A 45 15.27 8.62 -8.19
N PRO A 46 14.92 9.53 -9.11
CA PRO A 46 15.72 9.74 -10.31
C PRO A 46 17.16 9.98 -9.85
N ALA A 47 18.09 9.19 -10.38
CA ALA A 47 19.48 9.24 -9.99
C ALA A 47 19.94 10.70 -10.00
N ALA A 48 20.30 11.22 -8.84
CA ALA A 48 20.89 12.55 -8.70
C ALA A 48 22.25 12.53 -9.40
N GLY A 49 22.26 12.75 -10.70
CA GLY A 49 23.43 12.51 -11.53
C GLY A 49 23.21 12.84 -13.00
N ASP A 50 22.67 14.02 -13.29
CA ASP A 50 22.93 14.70 -14.58
C ASP A 50 22.81 16.22 -14.40
N ALA A 51 23.42 16.74 -13.34
CA ALA A 51 23.75 18.15 -13.21
C ALA A 51 25.28 18.27 -13.33
N SER A 52 25.78 17.99 -14.54
CA SER A 52 27.13 18.34 -14.94
C SER A 52 27.04 19.68 -15.67
N GLU A 53 27.53 20.72 -14.99
CA GLU A 53 28.03 22.04 -15.48
C GLU A 53 27.34 22.74 -16.67
#